data_AF-A0A9D7I1C9-F1
#
_entry.id   AF-A0A9D7I1C9-F1
#
_cell.length_a   1.000
_cell.length_b   1.000
_cell.length_c   1.000
_cell.angle_alpha   90.00
_cell.angle_beta   90.00
_cell.angle_gamma   90.00
#
_symmetry.space_group_name_H-M   'P 1'
#
loop_
_entity.id
_entity.type
_entity.pdbx_description
1 polymer ?
#
loop_
_entity_poly.entity_id
_entity_poly.type
_entity_poly.pdbx_seq_one_letter_code
_entity_poly.pdbx_strand_id
1 'polypeptide(L)'
;MKKNLTLLTALAFAWNAHAQPTLTFATNAPVPGTQYTLHYGPYVAPGNAGAMQTWDLSALASDSTDVLQLVAPSSTPNGAQFPNATVAELSSEVTTYYQVNANGIHFAGSDDGVSLIVNQTVPNYLAFPCTMGSNWSTPHGATFTFDGENVHRSGEVSGEADGYGTLTMPWGTVNDVLRIHLVNTLQDSLSLFTIDYTYDSYLYYVAGQPFPIAELVSATVDFGFGQPELVQFSRWTSDVSTGLADAPAFENDLHVYPNPASDLLNISLPSGSGAKVMASVNDAAGRTVLQAQLNAGGAVARLEVQALEPRHVPIDAHG
;
A
#
# COMPACT_ATOMS: atom_id res chain seq x y z
N MET A 1 -5.13 -44.40 66.48
CA MET A 1 -4.51 -43.94 65.21
C MET A 1 -5.44 -42.90 64.60
N LYS A 2 -5.13 -41.60 64.76
CA LYS A 2 -5.95 -40.50 64.23
C LYS A 2 -5.38 -40.10 62.86
N LYS A 3 -6.16 -40.29 61.79
CA LYS A 3 -5.79 -39.90 60.43
C LYS A 3 -6.09 -38.41 60.26
N ASN A 4 -5.05 -37.60 60.11
CA ASN A 4 -5.17 -36.19 59.76
C ASN A 4 -5.49 -36.08 58.27
N LEU A 5 -6.66 -35.53 57.95
CA LEU A 5 -7.09 -35.22 56.60
C LEU A 5 -6.58 -33.83 56.25
N THR A 6 -5.49 -33.76 55.49
CA THR A 6 -4.94 -32.49 55.00
C THR A 6 -5.75 -32.04 53.79
N LEU A 7 -6.51 -30.95 53.94
CA LEU A 7 -7.26 -30.31 52.87
C LEU A 7 -6.28 -29.47 52.03
N LEU A 8 -5.97 -29.90 50.80
CA LEU A 8 -5.24 -29.06 49.84
C LEU A 8 -6.21 -28.03 49.24
N THR A 9 -6.05 -26.76 49.62
CA THR A 9 -6.65 -25.63 48.91
C THR A 9 -5.87 -25.37 47.63
N ALA A 10 -6.44 -25.73 46.48
CA ALA A 10 -5.92 -25.35 45.17
C ALA A 10 -6.19 -23.85 44.95
N LEU A 11 -5.13 -23.04 45.04
CA LEU A 11 -5.17 -21.64 44.64
C LEU A 11 -5.23 -21.59 43.11
N ALA A 12 -6.41 -21.37 42.54
CA ALA A 12 -6.55 -21.12 41.11
C ALA A 12 -6.00 -19.72 40.80
N PHE A 13 -4.74 -19.64 40.39
CA PHE A 13 -4.21 -18.45 39.73
C PHE A 13 -4.93 -18.32 38.38
N ALA A 14 -5.87 -17.38 38.29
CA ALA A 14 -6.37 -16.91 37.01
C ALA A 14 -5.26 -16.11 36.36
N TRP A 15 -4.40 -16.77 35.57
CA TRP A 15 -3.58 -16.06 34.61
C TRP A 15 -4.52 -15.36 33.63
N ASN A 16 -4.49 -14.02 33.61
CA ASN A 16 -4.99 -13.25 32.47
C ASN A 16 -4.08 -13.63 31.29
N ALA A 17 -4.44 -14.69 30.58
CA ALA A 17 -3.84 -14.99 29.29
C ALA A 17 -4.26 -13.85 28.35
N HIS A 18 -3.40 -12.86 28.19
CA HIS A 18 -3.54 -11.92 27.08
C HIS A 18 -3.43 -12.75 25.81
N ALA A 19 -4.54 -12.86 25.08
CA ALA A 19 -4.51 -13.49 23.78
C ALA A 19 -3.55 -12.68 22.91
N GLN A 20 -2.52 -13.35 22.39
CA GLN A 20 -1.58 -12.72 21.48
C GLN A 20 -2.32 -12.14 20.26
N PRO A 21 -1.94 -10.94 19.77
CA PRO A 21 -2.56 -10.38 18.58
C PRO A 21 -2.43 -11.36 17.42
N THR A 22 -3.54 -11.63 16.73
CA THR A 22 -3.56 -12.50 15.55
C THR A 22 -4.16 -11.74 14.39
N LEU A 23 -3.39 -11.57 13.33
CA LEU A 23 -3.85 -11.01 12.07
C LEU A 23 -4.45 -12.15 11.25
N THR A 24 -5.71 -12.01 10.85
CA THR A 24 -6.39 -13.01 10.03
C THR A 24 -6.88 -12.38 8.74
N PHE A 25 -7.13 -13.19 7.71
CA PHE A 25 -7.79 -12.70 6.51
C PHE A 25 -9.12 -12.00 6.82
N ALA A 26 -9.92 -12.52 7.76
CA ALA A 26 -11.21 -11.93 8.11
C ALA A 26 -11.10 -10.54 8.77
N THR A 27 -9.99 -10.25 9.45
CA THR A 27 -9.83 -9.02 10.26
C THR A 27 -8.85 -8.02 9.66
N ASN A 28 -7.93 -8.46 8.79
CA ASN A 28 -6.79 -7.67 8.33
C ASN A 28 -6.59 -7.72 6.81
N ALA A 29 -7.48 -8.35 6.04
CA ALA A 29 -7.44 -8.27 4.59
C ALA A 29 -7.71 -6.83 4.12
N PRO A 30 -6.81 -6.22 3.33
CA PRO A 30 -7.11 -4.94 2.67
C PRO A 30 -8.28 -5.10 1.72
N VAL A 31 -9.22 -4.16 1.80
CA VAL A 31 -10.41 -4.12 0.95
C VAL A 31 -10.51 -2.77 0.25
N PRO A 32 -10.96 -2.74 -1.03
CA PRO A 32 -11.30 -1.50 -1.70
C PRO A 32 -12.29 -0.63 -0.91
N GLY A 33 -12.18 0.69 -1.06
CA GLY A 33 -13.04 1.68 -0.41
C GLY A 33 -12.50 2.26 0.89
N THR A 34 -11.24 1.96 1.24
CA THR A 34 -10.58 2.52 2.44
C THR A 34 -9.52 3.54 2.02
N GLN A 35 -9.33 4.59 2.82
CA GLN A 35 -8.26 5.57 2.62
C GLN A 35 -7.50 5.86 3.91
N TYR A 36 -6.24 6.24 3.78
CA TYR A 36 -5.35 6.58 4.89
C TYR A 36 -4.57 7.85 4.54
N THR A 37 -4.49 8.78 5.49
CA THR A 37 -3.48 9.84 5.45
C THR A 37 -2.17 9.25 5.95
N LEU A 38 -1.18 9.19 5.06
CA LEU A 38 0.18 8.77 5.38
C LEU A 38 1.06 9.98 5.64
N HIS A 39 1.85 9.89 6.68
CA HIS A 39 2.97 10.78 6.95
C HIS A 39 4.26 10.05 6.59
N TYR A 40 5.21 10.79 6.04
CA TYR A 40 6.58 10.33 5.84
C TYR A 40 7.52 11.17 6.69
N GLY A 41 8.60 10.56 7.15
CA GLY A 41 9.59 11.24 7.98
C GLY A 41 10.91 10.47 8.05
N PRO A 42 11.86 10.97 8.87
CA PRO A 42 13.15 10.33 9.03
C PRO A 42 13.00 8.94 9.66
N TYR A 43 13.96 8.07 9.37
CA TYR A 43 14.03 6.74 9.98
C TYR A 43 14.24 6.82 11.50
N VAL A 44 13.62 5.88 12.21
CA VAL A 44 13.80 5.65 13.64
C VAL A 44 14.12 4.19 13.86
N ALA A 45 14.95 3.88 14.86
CA ALA A 45 15.27 2.49 15.17
C ALA A 45 14.00 1.74 15.66
N PRO A 46 13.80 0.48 15.22
CA PRO A 46 12.57 -0.29 15.49
C PRO A 46 12.42 -0.74 16.95
N GLY A 47 13.48 -0.65 17.75
CA GLY A 47 13.54 -1.20 19.11
C GLY A 47 13.63 -2.73 19.14
N ASN A 48 13.54 -3.31 20.33
CA ASN A 48 13.76 -4.74 20.53
C ASN A 48 12.61 -5.60 20.00
N ALA A 49 12.94 -6.83 19.61
CA ALA A 49 12.00 -7.91 19.32
C ALA A 49 11.51 -8.59 20.61
N GLY A 50 10.49 -9.44 20.49
CA GLY A 50 9.99 -10.30 21.57
C GLY A 50 8.59 -9.96 22.07
N ALA A 51 8.18 -10.69 23.11
CA ALA A 51 6.86 -10.53 23.72
C ALA A 51 6.80 -9.28 24.62
N MET A 52 5.61 -8.67 24.69
CA MET A 52 5.27 -7.57 25.61
C MET A 52 6.24 -6.38 25.53
N GLN A 53 6.65 -6.01 24.32
CA GLN A 53 7.53 -4.86 24.11
C GLN A 53 6.79 -3.54 24.32
N THR A 54 7.57 -2.49 24.56
CA THR A 54 7.08 -1.11 24.49
C THR A 54 7.95 -0.38 23.49
N TRP A 55 7.34 0.04 22.39
CA TRP A 55 7.98 0.83 21.35
C TRP A 55 7.50 2.27 21.44
N ASP A 56 8.41 3.22 21.34
CA ASP A 56 8.10 4.64 21.41
C ASP A 56 8.47 5.33 20.09
N LEU A 57 7.45 5.64 19.30
CA LEU A 57 7.51 6.39 18.06
C LEU A 57 6.83 7.76 18.20
N SER A 58 6.62 8.26 19.43
CA SER A 58 5.95 9.54 19.68
C SER A 58 6.69 10.75 19.08
N ALA A 59 8.00 10.60 18.87
CA ALA A 59 8.87 11.63 18.30
C ALA A 59 8.92 11.64 16.76
N LEU A 60 8.14 10.79 16.07
CA LEU A 60 8.06 10.83 14.61
C LEU A 60 7.58 12.21 14.14
N ALA A 61 8.37 12.83 13.26
CA ALA A 61 8.11 14.15 12.69
C ALA A 61 7.84 14.01 11.20
N SER A 62 6.73 14.59 10.73
CA SER A 62 6.29 14.51 9.34
C SER A 62 7.03 15.54 8.48
N ASP A 63 7.76 15.05 7.48
CA ASP A 63 8.40 15.86 6.44
C ASP A 63 7.44 16.11 5.26
N SER A 64 6.62 15.11 4.95
CA SER A 64 5.58 15.16 3.92
C SER A 64 4.38 14.28 4.29
N THR A 65 3.31 14.43 3.52
CA THR A 65 2.09 13.64 3.64
C THR A 65 1.60 13.18 2.28
N ASP A 66 0.99 12.00 2.22
CA ASP A 66 0.28 11.49 1.05
C ASP A 66 -1.09 10.92 1.47
N VAL A 67 -1.99 10.76 0.51
CA VAL A 67 -3.26 10.06 0.70
C VAL A 67 -3.16 8.73 -0.02
N LEU A 68 -3.18 7.65 0.75
CA LEU A 68 -3.25 6.30 0.24
C LEU A 68 -4.71 5.88 0.10
N GLN A 69 -5.09 5.37 -1.07
CA GLN A 69 -6.42 4.82 -1.31
C GLN A 69 -6.33 3.34 -1.68
N LEU A 70 -7.14 2.52 -1.02
CA LEU A 70 -7.38 1.15 -1.42
C LEU A 70 -8.58 1.14 -2.37
N VAL A 71 -8.35 0.77 -3.63
CA VAL A 71 -9.36 0.75 -4.68
C VAL A 71 -9.44 -0.61 -5.35
N ALA A 72 -10.49 -0.83 -6.14
CA ALA A 72 -10.59 -2.03 -6.96
C ALA A 72 -9.55 -1.94 -8.08
N PRO A 73 -8.80 -3.01 -8.42
CA PRO A 73 -7.84 -2.93 -9.52
C PRO A 73 -8.48 -2.47 -10.82
N SER A 74 -9.73 -2.85 -11.09
CA SER A 74 -10.47 -2.44 -12.29
C SER A 74 -10.73 -0.93 -12.40
N SER A 75 -10.57 -0.15 -11.32
CA SER A 75 -10.71 1.31 -11.37
C SER A 75 -9.39 2.02 -11.69
N THR A 76 -8.26 1.30 -11.79
CA THR A 76 -6.95 1.89 -12.12
C THR A 76 -6.67 1.75 -13.62
N PRO A 77 -5.80 2.60 -14.20
CA PRO A 77 -5.50 2.56 -15.64
C PRO A 77 -4.96 1.20 -16.14
N ASN A 78 -4.12 0.54 -15.34
CA ASN A 78 -3.43 -0.70 -15.72
C ASN A 78 -3.92 -1.94 -14.97
N GLY A 79 -5.02 -1.86 -14.21
CA GLY A 79 -5.49 -2.98 -13.40
C GLY A 79 -5.83 -4.27 -14.16
N ALA A 80 -6.19 -4.16 -15.44
CA ALA A 80 -6.41 -5.32 -16.30
C ALA A 80 -5.16 -6.19 -16.51
N GLN A 81 -3.95 -5.64 -16.28
CA GLN A 81 -2.69 -6.38 -16.34
C GLN A 81 -2.42 -7.23 -15.09
N PHE A 82 -3.22 -7.05 -14.03
CA PHE A 82 -3.11 -7.74 -12.75
C PHE A 82 -4.39 -8.58 -12.48
N PRO A 83 -4.69 -9.62 -13.29
CA PRO A 83 -5.98 -10.30 -13.26
C PRO A 83 -6.28 -11.04 -11.94
N ASN A 84 -5.26 -11.31 -11.13
CA ASN A 84 -5.40 -11.96 -9.82
C ASN A 84 -5.41 -10.95 -8.65
N ALA A 85 -5.16 -9.66 -8.92
CA ALA A 85 -5.21 -8.65 -7.87
C ALA A 85 -6.65 -8.45 -7.41
N THR A 86 -6.84 -8.29 -6.11
CA THR A 86 -8.14 -8.06 -5.46
C THR A 86 -8.27 -6.63 -4.95
N VAL A 87 -7.14 -5.94 -4.76
CA VAL A 87 -7.04 -4.57 -4.28
C VAL A 87 -5.82 -3.89 -4.92
N ALA A 88 -5.95 -2.60 -5.19
CA ALA A 88 -4.84 -1.73 -5.58
C ALA A 88 -4.69 -0.63 -4.53
N GLU A 89 -3.45 -0.42 -4.09
CA GLU A 89 -3.01 0.71 -3.27
C GLU A 89 -2.59 1.83 -4.22
N LEU A 90 -3.30 2.95 -4.19
CA LEU A 90 -3.02 4.14 -4.97
C LEU A 90 -2.38 5.19 -4.06
N SER A 91 -1.16 5.61 -4.40
CA SER A 91 -0.51 6.78 -3.83
C SER A 91 -0.21 7.81 -4.92
N SER A 92 0.38 8.94 -4.54
CA SER A 92 0.78 9.98 -5.49
C SER A 92 1.89 9.56 -6.47
N GLU A 93 2.70 8.57 -6.09
CA GLU A 93 3.87 8.15 -6.87
C GLU A 93 3.71 6.79 -7.55
N VAL A 94 3.01 5.85 -6.91
CA VAL A 94 2.95 4.47 -7.38
C VAL A 94 1.59 3.84 -7.10
N THR A 95 1.09 3.08 -8.08
CA THR A 95 -0.01 2.14 -7.86
C THR A 95 0.55 0.76 -7.60
N THR A 96 0.22 0.17 -6.46
CA THR A 96 0.69 -1.15 -6.03
C THR A 96 -0.47 -2.13 -6.01
N TYR A 97 -0.32 -3.29 -6.65
CA TYR A 97 -1.39 -4.26 -6.81
C TYR A 97 -1.15 -5.47 -5.90
N TYR A 98 -2.18 -5.89 -5.18
CA TYR A 98 -2.12 -7.03 -4.28
C TYR A 98 -3.20 -8.06 -4.59
N GLN A 99 -2.81 -9.33 -4.55
CA GLN A 99 -3.75 -10.43 -4.41
C GLN A 99 -3.91 -10.75 -2.93
N VAL A 100 -5.11 -10.57 -2.39
CA VAL A 100 -5.43 -10.86 -0.99
C VAL A 100 -6.33 -12.08 -0.92
N ASN A 101 -5.94 -13.09 -0.15
CA ASN A 101 -6.71 -14.31 0.04
C ASN A 101 -6.48 -14.89 1.44
N ALA A 102 -7.09 -16.04 1.74
CA ALA A 102 -7.00 -16.67 3.06
C ALA A 102 -5.58 -17.01 3.53
N ASN A 103 -4.61 -17.13 2.61
CA ASN A 103 -3.22 -17.45 2.91
C ASN A 103 -2.34 -16.21 3.13
N GLY A 104 -2.78 -15.01 2.74
CA GLY A 104 -1.98 -13.80 2.89
C GLY A 104 -2.29 -12.64 1.96
N ILE A 105 -1.43 -11.63 2.05
CA ILE A 105 -1.32 -10.48 1.14
C ILE A 105 -0.13 -10.74 0.23
N HIS A 106 -0.39 -10.90 -1.06
CA HIS A 106 0.62 -11.23 -2.06
C HIS A 106 0.85 -10.04 -3.01
N PHE A 107 2.11 -9.68 -3.24
CA PHE A 107 2.47 -8.52 -4.06
C PHE A 107 2.44 -8.86 -5.54
N ALA A 108 1.37 -8.49 -6.24
CA ALA A 108 1.15 -8.81 -7.65
C ALA A 108 1.98 -7.94 -8.61
N GLY A 109 2.42 -6.76 -8.16
CA GLY A 109 3.31 -5.88 -8.90
C GLY A 109 2.89 -4.42 -8.78
N SER A 110 3.49 -3.54 -9.58
CA SER A 110 3.40 -2.09 -9.41
C SER A 110 3.41 -1.35 -10.75
N ASP A 111 2.96 -0.11 -10.70
CA ASP A 111 2.93 0.84 -11.80
C ASP A 111 3.24 2.25 -11.28
N ASP A 112 4.39 2.80 -11.62
CA ASP A 112 4.81 4.17 -11.29
C ASP A 112 4.66 5.14 -12.48
N GLY A 113 3.99 4.72 -13.55
CA GLY A 113 3.83 5.47 -14.79
C GLY A 113 5.05 5.44 -15.73
N VAL A 114 6.20 4.95 -15.27
CA VAL A 114 7.42 4.74 -16.07
C VAL A 114 7.64 3.25 -16.34
N SER A 115 7.45 2.44 -15.30
CA SER A 115 7.67 1.00 -15.25
C SER A 115 6.38 0.31 -14.83
N LEU A 116 5.83 -0.49 -15.72
CA LEU A 116 4.77 -1.43 -15.38
C LEU A 116 5.39 -2.79 -15.06
N ILE A 117 5.36 -3.17 -13.79
CA ILE A 117 5.96 -4.41 -13.29
C ILE A 117 4.85 -5.37 -12.89
N VAL A 118 4.69 -6.46 -13.64
CA VAL A 118 3.80 -7.57 -13.29
C VAL A 118 4.63 -8.73 -12.75
N ASN A 119 4.46 -9.07 -11.47
CA ASN A 119 5.20 -10.16 -10.85
C ASN A 119 4.67 -11.50 -11.37
N GLN A 120 5.57 -12.28 -11.96
CA GLN A 120 5.28 -13.63 -12.47
C GLN A 120 5.36 -14.66 -11.34
N THR A 121 6.33 -14.48 -10.44
CA THR A 121 6.41 -15.20 -9.16
C THR A 121 6.04 -14.20 -8.07
N VAL A 122 4.85 -14.37 -7.52
CA VAL A 122 4.20 -13.41 -6.62
C VAL A 122 4.59 -13.71 -5.17
N PRO A 123 5.40 -12.86 -4.50
CA PRO A 123 5.82 -13.09 -3.12
C PRO A 123 4.70 -12.78 -2.12
N ASN A 124 4.81 -13.36 -0.93
CA ASN A 124 3.93 -13.09 0.20
C ASN A 124 4.51 -11.99 1.10
N TYR A 125 3.78 -10.89 1.27
CA TYR A 125 4.17 -9.77 2.12
C TYR A 125 3.61 -9.88 3.54
N LEU A 126 2.52 -10.62 3.71
CA LEU A 126 1.95 -10.95 5.02
C LEU A 126 1.23 -12.28 4.95
N ALA A 127 1.69 -13.29 5.68
CA ALA A 127 0.97 -14.55 5.81
C ALA A 127 -0.31 -14.40 6.64
N PHE A 128 -1.35 -15.16 6.32
CA PHE A 128 -2.52 -15.30 7.18
C PHE A 128 -2.75 -16.76 7.57
N PRO A 129 -3.15 -17.04 8.83
CA PRO A 129 -3.09 -16.12 9.97
C PRO A 129 -1.63 -15.81 10.39
N CYS A 130 -1.38 -14.62 10.93
CA CYS A 130 -0.09 -14.21 11.46
C CYS A 130 -0.19 -13.87 12.95
N THR A 131 0.71 -14.44 13.75
CA THR A 131 0.84 -14.22 15.19
C THR A 131 2.33 -14.22 15.54
N MET A 132 2.69 -13.81 16.76
CA MET A 132 4.07 -13.90 17.26
C MET A 132 4.74 -15.25 16.91
N GLY A 133 5.90 -15.20 16.26
CA GLY A 133 6.67 -16.36 15.81
C GLY A 133 6.28 -16.93 14.44
N SER A 134 5.19 -16.45 13.81
CA SER A 134 4.90 -16.72 12.41
C SER A 134 6.07 -16.26 11.54
N ASN A 135 6.52 -17.10 10.63
CA ASN A 135 7.56 -16.77 9.66
C ASN A 135 7.24 -17.37 8.29
N TRP A 136 7.72 -16.72 7.25
CA TRP A 136 7.60 -17.19 5.87
C TRP A 136 8.77 -16.70 5.02
N SER A 137 9.04 -17.42 3.94
CA SER A 137 9.93 -17.00 2.88
C SER A 137 9.34 -17.45 1.54
N THR A 138 9.34 -16.55 0.56
CA THR A 138 8.74 -16.76 -0.76
C THR A 138 9.58 -16.14 -1.86
N PRO A 139 9.76 -16.82 -3.00
CA PRO A 139 10.49 -16.24 -4.12
C PRO A 139 9.72 -15.07 -4.75
N HIS A 140 10.46 -14.14 -5.35
CA HIS A 140 9.97 -13.02 -6.14
C HIS A 140 10.60 -13.09 -7.54
N GLY A 141 9.80 -12.94 -8.60
CA GLY A 141 10.32 -12.80 -9.95
C GLY A 141 9.41 -12.00 -10.87
N ALA A 142 10.01 -11.19 -11.74
CA ALA A 142 9.32 -10.41 -12.76
C ALA A 142 10.21 -10.21 -14.00
N THR A 143 9.60 -9.87 -15.12
CA THR A 143 10.30 -9.34 -16.30
C THR A 143 9.53 -8.12 -16.79
N PHE A 144 10.22 -7.00 -16.97
CA PHE A 144 9.62 -5.73 -17.35
C PHE A 144 10.63 -4.89 -18.15
N THR A 145 10.17 -3.77 -18.72
CA THR A 145 11.02 -2.84 -19.45
C THR A 145 11.23 -1.58 -18.65
N PHE A 146 12.47 -1.10 -18.59
CA PHE A 146 12.84 0.17 -17.98
C PHE A 146 13.82 0.91 -18.91
N ASP A 147 13.49 2.15 -19.26
CA ASP A 147 14.27 2.98 -20.20
C ASP A 147 14.67 2.27 -21.51
N GLY A 148 13.75 1.45 -22.04
CA GLY A 148 13.96 0.67 -23.27
C GLY A 148 14.78 -0.62 -23.10
N GLU A 149 15.35 -0.87 -21.92
CA GLU A 149 16.07 -2.10 -21.60
C GLU A 149 15.15 -3.13 -20.96
N ASN A 150 15.38 -4.42 -21.26
CA ASN A 150 14.66 -5.51 -20.61
C ASN A 150 15.33 -5.85 -19.27
N VAL A 151 14.53 -5.86 -18.21
CA VAL A 151 14.97 -6.15 -16.84
C VAL A 151 14.42 -7.50 -16.42
N HIS A 152 15.29 -8.37 -15.92
CA HIS A 152 14.92 -9.64 -15.30
C HIS A 152 15.13 -9.54 -13.79
N ARG A 153 14.03 -9.49 -13.04
CA ARG A 153 14.04 -9.45 -11.58
C ARG A 153 13.96 -10.86 -11.02
N SER A 154 14.84 -11.17 -10.07
CA SER A 154 14.74 -12.34 -9.20
C SER A 154 15.01 -11.95 -7.76
N GLY A 155 14.53 -12.74 -6.79
CA GLY A 155 14.69 -12.40 -5.39
C GLY A 155 13.88 -13.26 -4.44
N GLU A 156 13.88 -12.85 -3.18
CA GLU A 156 13.17 -13.50 -2.09
C GLU A 156 12.58 -12.45 -1.14
N VAL A 157 11.35 -12.68 -0.70
CA VAL A 157 10.72 -11.95 0.39
C VAL A 157 10.58 -12.88 1.58
N SER A 158 11.09 -12.46 2.72
CA SER A 158 10.96 -13.16 4.00
C SER A 158 10.31 -12.25 5.03
N GLY A 159 9.49 -12.84 5.91
CA GLY A 159 8.85 -12.11 6.99
C GLY A 159 8.83 -12.92 8.27
N GLU A 160 8.98 -12.23 9.41
CA GLU A 160 8.89 -12.79 10.75
C GLU A 160 8.05 -11.86 11.64
N ALA A 161 7.04 -12.41 12.29
CA ALA A 161 6.34 -11.75 13.39
C ALA A 161 7.19 -11.80 14.66
N ASP A 162 8.14 -10.88 14.76
CA ASP A 162 9.26 -10.95 15.70
C ASP A 162 8.95 -10.33 17.07
N GLY A 163 7.83 -9.62 17.22
CA GLY A 163 7.45 -9.03 18.49
C GLY A 163 5.98 -8.63 18.59
N TYR A 164 5.49 -8.50 19.82
CA TYR A 164 4.19 -7.87 20.09
C TYR A 164 4.25 -7.01 21.36
N GLY A 165 3.39 -6.00 21.45
CA GLY A 165 3.38 -5.11 22.60
C GLY A 165 2.57 -3.84 22.42
N THR A 166 3.00 -2.79 23.11
CA THR A 166 2.38 -1.46 23.07
C THR A 166 3.25 -0.52 22.24
N LEU A 167 2.64 0.26 21.35
CA LEU A 167 3.28 1.26 20.50
C LEU A 167 2.76 2.66 20.86
N THR A 168 3.66 3.59 21.16
CA THR A 168 3.29 5.00 21.32
C THR A 168 3.54 5.73 19.99
N MET A 169 2.46 6.18 19.35
CA MET A 169 2.47 6.98 18.12
C MET A 169 2.40 8.49 18.45
N PRO A 170 2.68 9.39 17.51
CA PRO A 170 2.52 10.85 17.73
C PRO A 170 1.10 11.25 18.16
N TRP A 171 0.10 10.49 17.74
CA TRP A 171 -1.32 10.75 18.03
C TRP A 171 -1.87 9.95 19.23
N GLY A 172 -1.12 9.01 19.80
CA GLY A 172 -1.60 8.24 20.95
C GLY A 172 -0.93 6.88 21.13
N THR A 173 -1.30 6.19 22.22
CA THR A 173 -0.79 4.85 22.54
C THR A 173 -1.75 3.77 22.04
N VAL A 174 -1.20 2.77 21.35
CA VAL A 174 -1.90 1.62 20.80
C VAL A 174 -1.40 0.35 21.49
N ASN A 175 -2.31 -0.45 22.01
CA ASN A 175 -1.98 -1.76 22.60
C ASN A 175 -2.15 -2.88 21.58
N ASP A 176 -1.64 -4.07 21.92
CA ASP A 176 -1.84 -5.29 21.15
C ASP A 176 -1.34 -5.16 19.69
N VAL A 177 -0.22 -4.48 19.51
CA VAL A 177 0.46 -4.29 18.22
C VAL A 177 1.35 -5.49 17.94
N LEU A 178 1.22 -6.08 16.76
CA LEU A 178 2.12 -7.10 16.23
C LEU A 178 3.13 -6.46 15.29
N ARG A 179 4.43 -6.69 15.50
CA ARG A 179 5.48 -6.23 14.60
C ARG A 179 5.90 -7.35 13.65
N ILE A 180 5.98 -7.02 12.38
CA ILE A 180 6.51 -7.88 11.32
C ILE A 180 7.83 -7.28 10.85
N HIS A 181 8.93 -8.05 10.94
CA HIS A 181 10.17 -7.75 10.25
C HIS A 181 10.10 -8.39 8.86
N LEU A 182 10.07 -7.57 7.82
CA LEU A 182 9.98 -7.98 6.42
C LEU A 182 11.26 -7.61 5.70
N VAL A 183 11.91 -8.60 5.09
CA VAL A 183 13.12 -8.41 4.29
C VAL A 183 12.84 -8.82 2.85
N ASN A 184 13.08 -7.91 1.91
CA ASN A 184 12.99 -8.16 0.48
C ASN A 184 14.37 -8.00 -0.16
N THR A 185 14.94 -9.08 -0.68
CA THR A 185 16.19 -9.08 -1.43
C THR A 185 15.90 -9.32 -2.91
N LEU A 186 16.27 -8.36 -3.75
CA LEU A 186 16.02 -8.40 -5.19
C LEU A 186 17.33 -8.22 -5.95
N GLN A 187 17.38 -8.82 -7.12
CA GLN A 187 18.39 -8.56 -8.14
C GLN A 187 17.70 -8.30 -9.47
N ASP A 188 17.95 -7.14 -10.04
CA ASP A 188 17.57 -6.78 -11.40
C ASP A 188 18.75 -7.01 -12.32
N SER A 189 18.64 -7.98 -13.23
CA SER A 189 19.62 -8.21 -14.28
C SER A 189 19.23 -7.44 -15.54
N LEU A 190 20.14 -6.58 -15.98
CA LEU A 190 20.09 -5.89 -17.26
C LEU A 190 21.14 -6.48 -18.21
N SER A 191 21.21 -5.94 -19.43
CA SER A 191 22.12 -6.40 -20.48
C SER A 191 23.61 -6.29 -20.11
N LEU A 192 24.00 -5.27 -19.33
CA LEU A 192 25.41 -4.95 -19.04
C LEU A 192 25.81 -5.05 -17.57
N PHE A 193 24.85 -5.02 -16.65
CA PHE A 193 25.11 -5.03 -15.20
C PHE A 193 23.89 -5.55 -14.43
N THR A 194 24.08 -5.76 -13.14
CA THR A 194 23.03 -6.12 -12.19
C THR A 194 22.89 -5.02 -11.15
N ILE A 195 21.68 -4.83 -10.63
CA ILE A 195 21.40 -3.97 -9.49
C ILE A 195 20.80 -4.84 -8.40
N ASP A 196 21.41 -4.83 -7.21
CA ASP A 196 20.91 -5.55 -6.06
C ASP A 196 20.20 -4.58 -5.11
N TYR A 197 19.04 -4.98 -4.61
CA TYR A 197 18.23 -4.21 -3.66
C TYR A 197 18.03 -5.04 -2.39
N THR A 198 18.12 -4.39 -1.24
CA THR A 198 17.70 -4.98 0.04
C THR A 198 16.81 -3.98 0.75
N TYR A 199 15.55 -4.33 0.96
CA TYR A 199 14.62 -3.60 1.80
C TYR A 199 14.49 -4.33 3.12
N ASP A 200 14.85 -3.69 4.21
CA ASP A 200 14.68 -4.16 5.59
C ASP A 200 13.63 -3.27 6.25
N SER A 201 12.47 -3.85 6.56
CA SER A 201 11.29 -3.09 6.98
C SER A 201 10.68 -3.66 8.26
N TYR A 202 10.28 -2.78 9.18
CA TYR A 202 9.54 -3.14 10.38
C TYR A 202 8.13 -2.56 10.31
N LEU A 203 7.14 -3.42 10.16
CA LEU A 203 5.73 -3.06 10.00
C LEU A 203 4.97 -3.33 11.29
N TYR A 204 4.23 -2.35 11.79
CA TYR A 204 3.46 -2.46 13.03
C TYR A 204 1.97 -2.57 12.72
N TYR A 205 1.40 -3.75 12.94
CA TYR A 205 0.00 -4.07 12.64
C TYR A 205 -0.85 -4.16 13.89
N VAL A 206 -2.14 -3.86 13.73
CA VAL A 206 -3.18 -4.02 14.75
C VAL A 206 -4.25 -4.93 14.19
N ALA A 207 -4.74 -5.88 14.98
CA ALA A 207 -5.86 -6.74 14.56
C ALA A 207 -7.10 -5.87 14.27
N GLY A 208 -7.76 -6.09 13.13
CA GLY A 208 -8.90 -5.28 12.70
C GLY A 208 -8.54 -4.05 11.85
N GLN A 209 -7.24 -3.74 11.68
CA GLN A 209 -6.78 -2.70 10.76
C GLN A 209 -6.03 -3.34 9.58
N PRO A 210 -6.53 -3.20 8.34
CA PRO A 210 -5.92 -3.86 7.18
C PRO A 210 -4.54 -3.34 6.76
N PHE A 211 -4.15 -2.15 7.23
CA PHE A 211 -2.91 -1.48 6.90
C PHE A 211 -2.04 -1.31 8.17
N PRO A 212 -0.71 -1.40 8.09
CA PRO A 212 0.15 -1.17 9.26
C PRO A 212 0.03 0.30 9.71
N ILE A 213 0.01 0.52 11.02
CA ILE A 213 -0.08 1.88 11.57
C ILE A 213 1.25 2.64 11.46
N ALA A 214 2.37 1.92 11.39
CA ALA A 214 3.71 2.44 11.18
C ALA A 214 4.57 1.44 10.41
N GLU A 215 5.52 1.97 9.65
CA GLU A 215 6.54 1.24 8.93
C GLU A 215 7.87 1.98 9.00
N LEU A 216 8.94 1.27 9.31
CA LEU A 216 10.31 1.80 9.39
C LEU A 216 11.14 1.05 8.35
N VAL A 217 11.69 1.76 7.37
CA VAL A 217 12.33 1.17 6.19
C VAL A 217 13.78 1.59 6.08
N SER A 218 14.64 0.61 5.82
CA SER A 218 16.01 0.79 5.40
C SER A 218 16.21 0.06 4.06
N ALA A 219 16.44 0.81 3.00
CA ALA A 219 16.67 0.30 1.66
C ALA A 219 18.14 0.50 1.26
N THR A 220 18.79 -0.57 0.83
CA THR A 220 20.14 -0.52 0.24
C THR A 220 20.04 -0.86 -1.24
N VAL A 221 20.67 -0.04 -2.08
CA VAL A 221 20.78 -0.27 -3.53
C VAL A 221 22.25 -0.37 -3.90
N ASP A 222 22.66 -1.50 -4.47
CA ASP A 222 24.01 -1.73 -4.98
C ASP A 222 23.97 -1.87 -6.49
N PHE A 223 24.58 -0.92 -7.20
CA PHE A 223 24.66 -0.92 -8.65
C PHE A 223 25.76 -1.85 -9.20
N GLY A 224 26.49 -2.56 -8.34
CA GLY A 224 27.62 -3.42 -8.69
C GLY A 224 28.92 -2.64 -8.97
N PHE A 225 28.88 -1.31 -8.82
CA PHE A 225 30.04 -0.43 -8.91
C PHE A 225 29.92 0.70 -7.89
N GLY A 226 31.04 1.07 -7.27
CA GLY A 226 31.06 2.11 -6.24
C GLY A 226 30.69 1.57 -4.86
N GLN A 227 30.06 2.41 -4.04
CA GLN A 227 29.53 2.03 -2.73
C GLN A 227 28.01 1.92 -2.82
N PRO A 228 27.37 0.97 -2.12
CA PRO A 228 25.92 0.90 -2.07
C PRO A 228 25.30 2.18 -1.52
N GLU A 229 24.18 2.59 -2.10
CA GLU A 229 23.37 3.70 -1.62
C GLU A 229 22.43 3.22 -0.51
N LEU A 230 22.33 3.98 0.57
CA LEU A 230 21.44 3.71 1.70
C LEU A 230 20.38 4.80 1.76
N VAL A 231 19.12 4.39 1.69
CA VAL A 231 17.94 5.25 1.87
C VAL A 231 17.17 4.74 3.08
N GLN A 232 16.84 5.62 4.01
CA GLN A 232 16.07 5.24 5.20
C GLN A 232 14.94 6.25 5.44
N PHE A 233 13.77 5.75 5.80
CA PHE A 233 12.62 6.58 6.11
C PHE A 233 11.66 5.85 7.04
N SER A 234 10.69 6.59 7.57
CA SER A 234 9.52 6.04 8.23
C SER A 234 8.26 6.51 7.50
N ARG A 235 7.21 5.68 7.52
CA ARG A 235 5.86 6.10 7.15
C ARG A 235 4.85 5.63 8.19
N TRP A 236 3.82 6.43 8.46
CA TRP A 236 2.78 6.06 9.42
C TRP A 236 1.44 6.70 9.11
N THR A 237 0.38 6.07 9.60
CA THR A 237 -0.99 6.56 9.44
C THR A 237 -1.32 7.63 10.48
N SER A 238 -2.20 8.57 10.12
CA SER A 238 -2.93 9.36 11.13
C SER A 238 -3.86 8.48 11.97
N ASP A 239 -4.33 8.97 13.12
CA ASP A 239 -5.29 8.25 13.95
C ASP A 239 -6.58 7.97 13.18
N VAL A 240 -7.04 6.72 13.18
CA VAL A 240 -8.33 6.31 12.59
C VAL A 240 -9.51 7.04 13.27
N SER A 241 -9.33 7.58 14.49
CA SER A 241 -10.33 8.40 15.20
C SER A 241 -10.54 9.80 14.61
N THR A 242 -9.69 10.27 13.70
CA THR A 242 -10.08 11.38 12.80
C THR A 242 -11.04 10.80 11.77
N GLY A 243 -12.30 10.65 12.21
CA GLY A 243 -13.36 10.04 11.44
C GLY A 243 -13.42 10.63 10.05
N LEU A 244 -13.59 9.75 9.05
CA LEU A 244 -13.83 10.07 7.65
C LEU A 244 -13.22 11.43 7.33
N ALA A 245 -11.91 11.49 7.06
CA ALA A 245 -11.48 12.50 6.11
C ALA A 245 -12.48 12.34 4.96
N ASP A 246 -13.36 13.33 4.79
CA ASP A 246 -14.34 13.31 3.72
C ASP A 246 -13.55 12.82 2.52
N ALA A 247 -14.00 11.73 1.89
CA ALA A 247 -13.50 11.40 0.56
C ALA A 247 -13.50 12.75 -0.15
N PRO A 248 -12.34 13.28 -0.59
CA PRO A 248 -12.31 14.64 -1.10
C PRO A 248 -13.41 14.67 -2.13
N ALA A 249 -14.37 15.58 -1.94
CA ALA A 249 -15.64 15.57 -2.65
C ALA A 249 -15.38 15.89 -4.14
N PHE A 250 -14.80 14.93 -4.85
CA PHE A 250 -14.61 14.94 -6.28
C PHE A 250 -15.82 14.32 -6.97
N GLU A 251 -16.72 13.68 -6.22
CA GLU A 251 -17.86 12.95 -6.79
C GLU A 251 -19.01 13.82 -7.32
N ASN A 252 -19.02 15.15 -7.12
CA ASN A 252 -20.16 15.96 -7.61
C ASN A 252 -19.85 17.23 -8.40
N ASP A 253 -18.59 17.67 -8.51
CA ASP A 253 -18.25 18.94 -9.19
C ASP A 253 -17.50 18.76 -10.52
N LEU A 254 -17.21 17.52 -10.93
CA LEU A 254 -16.69 17.24 -12.26
C LEU A 254 -17.83 17.26 -13.28
N HIS A 255 -17.94 18.36 -14.04
CA HIS A 255 -18.93 18.48 -15.10
C HIS A 255 -18.28 18.55 -16.47
N VAL A 256 -18.66 17.62 -17.33
CA VAL A 256 -18.15 17.50 -18.70
C VAL A 256 -19.24 17.91 -19.68
N TYR A 257 -19.00 18.93 -20.51
CA TYR A 257 -20.00 19.43 -21.45
C TYR A 257 -19.40 20.13 -22.68
N PRO A 258 -20.08 20.12 -23.84
CA PRO A 258 -21.30 19.34 -24.10
C PRO A 258 -20.99 17.84 -24.18
N ASN A 259 -21.94 16.99 -23.79
CA ASN A 259 -21.92 15.57 -24.10
C ASN A 259 -23.24 15.23 -24.80
N PRO A 260 -23.25 14.83 -26.08
CA PRO A 260 -22.09 14.58 -26.95
C PRO A 260 -21.35 15.86 -27.40
N ALA A 261 -20.03 15.77 -27.59
CA ALA A 261 -19.19 16.84 -28.15
C ALA A 261 -18.77 16.50 -29.59
N SER A 262 -18.66 17.51 -30.46
CA SER A 262 -18.10 17.36 -31.81
C SER A 262 -16.67 17.89 -31.93
N ASP A 263 -16.37 19.01 -31.27
CA ASP A 263 -15.12 19.75 -31.50
C ASP A 263 -14.35 19.97 -30.20
N LEU A 264 -15.03 20.47 -29.16
CA LEU A 264 -14.46 20.87 -27.88
C LEU A 264 -15.28 20.30 -26.72
N LEU A 265 -14.56 19.80 -25.72
CA LEU A 265 -15.09 19.34 -24.45
C LEU A 265 -14.63 20.31 -23.34
N ASN A 266 -15.56 20.85 -22.58
CA ASN A 266 -15.27 21.62 -21.38
C ASN A 266 -15.35 20.69 -20.17
N ILE A 267 -14.35 20.79 -19.31
CA ILE A 267 -14.25 20.01 -18.07
C ILE A 267 -14.22 21.02 -16.93
N SER A 268 -15.34 21.14 -16.22
CA SER A 268 -15.41 21.87 -14.95
C SER A 268 -14.70 21.04 -13.91
N LEU A 269 -13.68 21.60 -13.27
CA LEU A 269 -12.86 20.92 -12.29
C LEU A 269 -13.25 21.36 -10.88
N PRO A 270 -13.25 20.45 -9.89
CA PRO A 270 -13.54 20.80 -8.50
C PRO A 270 -12.57 21.84 -7.94
N SER A 271 -13.06 22.66 -7.00
CA SER A 271 -12.23 23.64 -6.31
C SER A 271 -11.08 22.96 -5.58
N GLY A 272 -9.85 23.42 -5.80
CA GLY A 272 -8.63 22.80 -5.25
C GLY A 272 -7.88 21.89 -6.23
N SER A 273 -8.41 21.69 -7.45
CA SER A 273 -7.67 21.02 -8.52
C SER A 273 -6.35 21.75 -8.81
N GLY A 274 -5.25 20.99 -8.90
CA GLY A 274 -3.91 21.54 -9.16
C GLY A 274 -3.83 22.32 -10.47
N ALA A 275 -2.84 23.20 -10.61
CA ALA A 275 -2.70 24.10 -11.78
C ALA A 275 -2.61 23.36 -13.13
N LYS A 276 -2.23 22.08 -13.10
CA LYS A 276 -2.22 21.18 -14.25
C LYS A 276 -2.91 19.87 -13.87
N VAL A 277 -3.82 19.41 -14.71
CA VAL A 277 -4.52 18.13 -14.54
C VAL A 277 -4.34 17.28 -15.79
N MET A 278 -4.25 15.96 -15.64
CA MET A 278 -4.23 15.04 -16.77
C MET A 278 -5.66 14.61 -17.08
N ALA A 279 -6.11 14.76 -18.32
CA ALA A 279 -7.37 14.23 -18.79
C ALA A 279 -7.12 13.05 -19.74
N SER A 280 -7.82 11.94 -19.51
CA SER A 280 -7.89 10.80 -20.42
C SER A 280 -9.32 10.59 -20.90
N VAL A 281 -9.48 10.31 -22.20
CA VAL A 281 -10.75 9.90 -22.81
C VAL A 281 -10.60 8.44 -23.19
N ASN A 282 -11.52 7.61 -22.73
CA ASN A 282 -11.53 6.18 -23.00
C ASN A 282 -12.70 5.82 -23.93
N ASP A 283 -12.50 4.83 -24.80
CA ASP A 283 -13.61 4.24 -25.56
C ASP A 283 -14.46 3.30 -24.69
N ALA A 284 -15.57 2.80 -25.25
CA ALA A 284 -16.47 1.87 -24.56
C ALA A 284 -15.84 0.52 -24.20
N ALA A 285 -14.63 0.22 -24.71
CA ALA A 285 -13.85 -0.96 -24.34
C ALA A 285 -12.76 -0.64 -23.29
N GLY A 286 -12.76 0.58 -22.73
CA GLY A 286 -11.82 1.03 -21.70
C GLY A 286 -10.44 1.44 -22.23
N ARG A 287 -10.25 1.52 -23.55
CA ARG A 287 -8.96 1.91 -24.13
C ARG A 287 -8.85 3.43 -24.20
N THR A 288 -7.74 3.99 -23.75
CA THR A 288 -7.47 5.43 -23.89
C THR A 288 -7.35 5.82 -25.37
N VAL A 289 -8.24 6.69 -25.83
CA VAL A 289 -8.25 7.22 -27.20
C VAL A 289 -7.70 8.64 -27.29
N LEU A 290 -7.64 9.36 -26.17
CA LEU A 290 -7.02 10.68 -26.08
C LEU A 290 -6.45 10.89 -24.68
N GLN A 291 -5.29 11.51 -24.59
CA GLN A 291 -4.70 11.94 -23.33
C GLN A 291 -4.10 13.33 -23.52
N ALA A 292 -4.40 14.25 -22.59
CA ALA A 292 -3.92 15.62 -22.65
C ALA A 292 -3.71 16.20 -21.25
N GLN A 293 -2.62 16.94 -21.07
CA GLN A 293 -2.42 17.76 -19.88
C GLN A 293 -3.14 19.09 -20.07
N LEU A 294 -4.05 19.40 -19.16
CA LEU A 294 -4.86 20.61 -19.18
C LEU A 294 -4.38 21.60 -18.13
N ASN A 295 -4.33 22.89 -18.51
CA ASN A 295 -4.08 23.97 -17.57
C ASN A 295 -5.40 24.37 -16.92
N ALA A 296 -5.52 24.16 -15.61
CA ALA A 296 -6.74 24.41 -14.82
C ALA A 296 -6.75 25.80 -14.16
N GLY A 297 -6.02 26.78 -14.73
CA GLY A 297 -5.83 28.13 -14.17
C GLY A 297 -7.12 28.97 -14.02
N GLY A 298 -8.25 28.46 -14.49
CA GLY A 298 -9.60 28.84 -14.10
C GLY A 298 -10.41 27.55 -14.02
N ALA A 299 -11.47 27.50 -13.22
CA ALA A 299 -12.27 26.31 -12.88
C ALA A 299 -12.79 25.44 -14.07
N VAL A 300 -12.53 25.82 -15.33
CA VAL A 300 -12.88 25.08 -16.53
C VAL A 300 -11.65 24.88 -17.42
N ALA A 301 -11.33 23.61 -17.69
CA ALA A 301 -10.35 23.19 -18.67
C ALA A 301 -11.00 22.85 -20.01
N ARG A 302 -10.25 22.93 -21.12
CA ARG A 302 -10.73 22.67 -22.48
C ARG A 302 -9.93 21.58 -23.15
N LEU A 303 -10.61 20.62 -23.77
CA LEU A 303 -10.02 19.51 -24.50
C LEU A 303 -10.56 19.47 -25.93
N GLU A 304 -9.67 19.45 -26.92
CA GLU A 304 -10.04 19.29 -28.33
C GLU A 304 -10.31 17.81 -28.63
N VAL A 305 -11.50 17.51 -29.16
CA VAL A 305 -11.96 16.14 -29.45
C VAL A 305 -12.28 15.91 -30.93
N GLN A 306 -12.00 16.90 -31.78
CA GLN A 306 -12.23 16.88 -33.23
C GLN A 306 -11.58 15.69 -33.98
N ALA A 307 -10.54 15.08 -33.41
CA ALA A 307 -9.84 13.93 -33.99
C ALA A 307 -10.45 12.57 -33.58
N LEU A 308 -11.44 12.55 -32.69
CA LEU A 308 -12.11 11.33 -32.25
C LEU A 308 -13.24 10.98 -33.23
N GLU A 309 -13.11 9.86 -33.92
CA GLU A 309 -14.13 9.33 -34.85
C GLU A 309 -15.51 9.25 -34.15
N PRO A 310 -16.60 9.73 -34.78
CA PRO A 310 -17.91 9.74 -34.16
C PRO A 310 -18.46 8.30 -34.09
N ARG A 311 -18.24 7.64 -32.96
CA ARG A 311 -19.00 6.43 -32.58
C ARG A 311 -19.68 6.73 -31.26
N HIS A 312 -21.01 6.53 -31.26
CA HIS A 312 -21.89 6.74 -30.12
C HIS A 312 -21.27 6.20 -28.83
N VAL A 313 -20.86 7.08 -27.93
CA VAL A 313 -20.56 6.74 -26.54
C VAL A 313 -21.75 7.25 -25.71
N PRO A 314 -22.69 6.39 -25.31
CA PRO A 314 -23.49 6.70 -24.14
C PRO A 314 -22.55 6.60 -22.94
N ILE A 315 -22.26 7.74 -22.30
CA ILE A 315 -21.60 7.75 -21.00
C ILE A 315 -22.74 7.62 -19.99
N ASP A 316 -22.96 6.40 -19.49
CA ASP A 316 -23.82 6.17 -18.33
C ASP A 316 -23.15 6.80 -17.11
N ALA A 317 -23.77 7.85 -16.58
CA ALA A 317 -23.51 8.33 -15.24
C ALA A 317 -24.39 7.52 -14.28
N HIS A 318 -23.83 6.45 -13.73
CA HIS A 318 -24.36 5.82 -12.52
C HIS A 318 -23.44 6.20 -11.38
N GLY A 319 -23.98 6.95 -10.42
CA GLY A 319 -23.32 7.30 -9.16
C GLY A 319 -23.62 6.31 -8.06
#